data_AF-A0A2D4JAQ0-F1
#
_entry.id   AF-A0A2D4JAQ0-F1
#
_cell.length_a   1.000
_cell.length_b   1.000
_cell.length_c   1.000
_cell.angle_alpha   90.00
_cell.angle_beta   90.00
_cell.angle_gamma   90.00
#
_symmetry.space_group_name_H-M   'P 1'
#
loop_
_entity.id
_entity.type
_entity.pdbx_description
1 polymer ?
#
loop_
_entity_poly.entity_id
_entity_poly.type
_entity_poly.pdbx_seq_one_letter_code
_entity_poly.pdbx_strand_id
1 'polypeptide(L)'
;SLLESVQSQFLCCLMGVPPCMSNAAIHLELGIPSLATVLWKCAIGYWLTLWVRLPDYYLGQCLWWDYFYSLWARDIHAKLMKIGVSPIEAFILGPDAAKSLIFQRLDDIERQQNLALGAGICSPFSLGIIPLMHP
;
A
#
# COMPACT_ATOMS: atom_id res chain seq x y z
N SER A 1 -1.11 13.92 -4.39
CA SER A 1 -0.42 14.71 -3.36
C SER A 1 0.92 15.18 -3.92
N LEU A 2 1.59 16.17 -3.31
CA LEU A 2 2.91 16.65 -3.76
C LEU A 2 3.94 15.51 -3.87
N LEU A 3 3.89 14.55 -2.94
CA LEU A 3 4.79 13.41 -2.90
C LEU A 3 4.61 12.47 -4.11
N GLU A 4 3.36 12.20 -4.48
CA GLU A 4 3.03 11.38 -5.65
C GLU A 4 3.45 12.06 -6.96
N SER A 5 3.34 13.40 -7.06
CA SER A 5 3.81 14.13 -8.24
C SER A 5 5.33 14.13 -8.38
N VAL A 6 6.07 14.14 -7.27
CA VAL A 6 7.54 14.03 -7.29
C VAL A 6 7.95 12.62 -7.73
N GLN A 7 7.30 11.59 -7.20
CA GLN A 7 7.55 10.21 -7.61
C GLN A 7 7.31 10.00 -9.10
N SER A 8 6.19 10.49 -9.64
CA SER A 8 5.88 10.31 -11.05
C SER A 8 6.79 11.09 -11.97
N GLN A 9 7.13 12.34 -11.63
CA GLN A 9 8.08 13.12 -12.42
C GLN A 9 9.46 12.45 -12.46
N PHE A 10 9.92 11.91 -11.33
CA PHE A 10 11.15 11.13 -11.27
C PHE A 10 11.07 9.87 -12.17
N LEU A 11 9.99 9.10 -12.10
CA LEU A 11 9.79 7.91 -12.93
C LEU A 11 9.70 8.23 -14.43
N CYS A 12 8.99 9.30 -14.80
CA CYS A 12 8.94 9.80 -16.19
C CYS A 12 10.33 10.16 -16.70
N CYS A 13 11.11 10.91 -15.90
CA CYS A 13 12.49 11.27 -16.26
C CYS A 13 13.39 10.05 -16.42
N LEU A 14 13.28 9.07 -15.51
CA LEU A 14 14.06 7.84 -15.55
C LEU A 14 13.78 7.01 -16.82
N MET A 15 12.51 6.95 -17.23
CA MET A 15 12.08 6.16 -18.39
C MET A 15 12.10 6.92 -19.72
N GLY A 16 12.35 8.23 -19.72
CA GLY A 16 12.28 9.05 -20.92
C GLY A 16 10.85 9.21 -21.48
N VAL A 17 9.83 9.11 -20.61
CA VAL A 17 8.41 9.11 -21.01
C VAL A 17 7.79 10.50 -20.79
N PRO A 18 6.82 10.94 -21.61
CA PRO A 18 6.24 12.26 -21.49
C PRO A 18 5.65 12.55 -20.10
N PRO A 19 5.81 13.77 -19.57
CA PRO A 19 5.26 14.16 -18.26
C PRO A 19 3.73 14.25 -18.24
N CYS A 20 3.06 14.08 -19.38
CA CYS A 20 1.60 14.02 -19.48
C CYS A 20 1.01 12.66 -19.08
N MET A 21 1.83 11.64 -18.84
CA MET A 21 1.34 10.36 -18.31
C MET A 21 0.78 10.53 -16.90
N SER A 22 -0.39 9.95 -16.67
CA SER A 22 -0.94 9.89 -15.32
C SER A 22 -0.12 8.95 -14.44
N ASN A 23 0.03 9.29 -13.16
CA ASN A 23 0.69 8.44 -12.17
C ASN A 23 0.11 7.03 -12.13
N ALA A 24 -1.21 6.91 -12.27
CA ALA A 24 -1.91 5.64 -12.31
C ALA A 24 -1.46 4.75 -13.46
N ALA A 25 -1.26 5.33 -14.65
CA ALA A 25 -0.75 4.59 -15.80
C ALA A 25 0.70 4.17 -15.59
N ILE A 26 1.56 5.04 -15.06
CA ILE A 26 2.96 4.70 -14.75
C ILE A 26 3.04 3.53 -13.75
N HIS A 27 2.22 3.55 -12.69
CA HIS A 27 2.20 2.47 -11.70
C HIS A 27 1.69 1.15 -12.28
N LEU A 28 0.69 1.17 -13.17
CA LEU A 28 0.20 -0.03 -13.85
C LEU A 28 1.25 -0.62 -14.79
N GLU A 29 1.94 0.24 -15.55
CA GLU A 29 2.89 -0.18 -16.58
C GLU A 29 4.19 -0.71 -15.96
N LEU A 30 4.66 -0.08 -14.87
CA LEU A 30 5.87 -0.48 -14.16
C LEU A 30 5.65 -1.58 -13.12
N GLY A 31 4.39 -1.82 -12.71
CA GLY A 31 4.08 -2.71 -11.59
C GLY A 31 4.66 -2.22 -10.26
N ILE A 32 4.95 -0.91 -10.14
CA ILE A 32 5.51 -0.31 -8.93
C ILE A 32 4.36 0.28 -8.09
N PRO A 33 4.30 -0.02 -6.78
CA PRO A 33 3.32 0.59 -5.89
C PRO A 33 3.63 2.07 -5.66
N SER A 34 2.59 2.86 -5.38
CA SER A 34 2.72 4.23 -4.92
C SER A 34 3.50 4.30 -3.61
N LEU A 35 4.18 5.42 -3.40
CA LEU A 35 4.89 5.66 -2.16
C LEU A 35 3.93 5.64 -0.97
N ALA A 36 2.68 6.09 -1.15
CA ALA A 36 1.65 5.94 -0.13
C ALA A 36 1.43 4.48 0.29
N THR A 37 1.30 3.54 -0.65
CA THR A 37 1.16 2.11 -0.34
C THR A 37 2.40 1.56 0.36
N VAL A 38 3.59 1.91 -0.12
CA VAL A 38 4.87 1.49 0.49
C VAL A 38 4.96 1.96 1.94
N LEU A 39 4.64 3.23 2.21
CA LEU A 39 4.63 3.78 3.55
C LEU A 39 3.64 3.05 4.48
N TRP A 40 2.45 2.72 3.98
CA TRP A 40 1.49 1.94 4.76
C TRP A 40 1.98 0.52 5.04
N LYS A 41 2.61 -0.15 4.05
CA LYS A 41 3.24 -1.47 4.27
C LYS A 41 4.33 -1.40 5.32
N CYS A 42 5.18 -0.38 5.30
CA CYS A 42 6.21 -0.17 6.32
C CYS A 42 5.61 0.09 7.71
N ALA A 43 4.65 1.01 7.81
CA ALA A 43 4.01 1.36 9.08
C ALA A 43 3.30 0.16 9.72
N ILE A 44 2.53 -0.59 8.93
CA ILE A 44 1.83 -1.79 9.39
C ILE A 44 2.82 -2.91 9.68
N GLY A 45 3.85 -3.09 8.84
CA GLY A 45 4.90 -4.08 9.07
C GLY A 45 5.59 -3.88 10.42
N TYR A 46 5.98 -2.63 10.72
CA TYR A 46 6.55 -2.28 12.01
C TYR A 46 5.54 -2.48 13.16
N TRP A 47 4.30 -2.07 12.96
CA TRP A 47 3.25 -2.29 13.97
C TRP A 47 3.05 -3.77 14.31
N LEU A 48 3.05 -4.65 13.31
CA LEU A 48 2.94 -6.10 13.52
C LEU A 48 4.15 -6.67 14.27
N THR A 49 5.35 -6.10 14.12
CA THR A 49 6.51 -6.53 14.92
C THR A 49 6.41 -6.17 16.40
N LEU A 50 5.59 -5.17 16.75
CA LEU A 50 5.29 -4.83 18.13
C LEU A 50 4.26 -5.77 18.77
N TRP A 51 3.71 -6.73 18.01
CA TRP A 51 2.89 -7.81 18.56
C TRP A 51 3.75 -8.83 19.31
N VAL A 52 4.22 -8.42 20.48
CA VAL A 52 4.82 -9.33 21.44
C VAL A 52 3.72 -10.21 22.03
N ARG A 53 3.92 -11.52 21.98
CA ARG A 53 3.04 -12.50 22.60
C ARG A 53 3.22 -12.43 24.13
N LEU A 54 2.15 -12.09 24.84
CA LEU A 54 2.05 -12.27 26.28
C LEU A 54 1.48 -13.69 26.56
N PRO A 55 1.54 -14.19 27.80
CA PRO A 55 1.11 -15.56 28.12
C PRO A 55 -0.30 -15.90 27.66
N ASP A 56 -1.23 -14.94 27.76
CA ASP A 56 -2.66 -15.14 27.46
C ASP A 56 -3.19 -14.24 26.32
N TYR A 57 -2.46 -13.18 25.96
CA TYR A 57 -2.91 -12.15 25.00
C TYR A 57 -1.75 -11.67 24.13
N TYR A 58 -2.02 -10.87 23.11
CA TYR A 58 -0.98 -10.11 22.41
C TYR A 58 -0.95 -8.66 22.91
N LEU A 59 0.23 -8.06 23.05
CA LEU A 59 0.36 -6.66 23.47
C LEU A 59 -0.53 -5.73 22.63
N GLY A 60 -0.62 -6.00 21.32
CA GLY A 60 -1.48 -5.24 20.42
C GLY A 60 -2.98 -5.38 20.69
N GLN A 61 -3.45 -6.50 21.27
CA GLN A 61 -4.84 -6.65 21.71
C GLN A 61 -5.09 -5.80 22.95
N CYS A 62 -4.15 -5.78 23.89
CA CYS A 62 -4.22 -4.93 25.08
C CYS A 62 -4.27 -3.45 24.69
N LEU A 63 -3.46 -3.02 23.71
CA LEU A 63 -3.46 -1.65 23.19
C LEU A 63 -4.77 -1.22 22.50
N TRP A 64 -5.61 -2.17 22.07
CA TRP A 64 -6.93 -1.86 21.50
C TRP A 64 -8.06 -1.86 22.50
N TRP A 65 -7.91 -2.60 23.59
CA TRP A 65 -8.87 -2.58 24.71
C TRP A 65 -8.61 -1.46 25.70
N ASP A 66 -7.42 -0.86 25.64
CA ASP A 66 -7.07 0.25 26.51
C ASP A 66 -7.75 1.56 26.06
N TYR A 67 -8.20 2.36 27.03
CA TYR A 67 -8.80 3.68 26.78
C TYR A 67 -7.76 4.73 26.34
N PHE A 68 -6.48 4.37 26.32
CA PHE A 68 -5.40 5.22 25.83
C PHE A 68 -5.37 5.22 24.30
N TYR A 69 -6.00 6.25 23.72
CA TYR A 69 -6.02 6.53 22.29
C TYR A 69 -4.63 6.88 21.74
N SER A 70 -3.74 5.89 21.56
CA SER A 70 -2.55 6.15 20.73
C SER A 70 -3.05 6.51 19.33
N LEU A 71 -2.71 7.72 18.87
CA LEU A 71 -3.11 8.23 17.56
C LEU A 71 -2.72 7.22 16.46
N TRP A 72 -1.57 6.60 16.63
CA TRP A 72 -1.06 5.59 15.72
C TRP A 72 -1.91 4.31 15.67
N ALA A 73 -2.33 3.73 16.80
CA ALA A 73 -3.19 2.55 16.78
C ALA A 73 -4.57 2.86 16.19
N ARG A 74 -5.09 4.08 16.42
CA ARG A 74 -6.34 4.55 15.81
C ARG A 74 -6.20 4.67 14.29
N ASP A 75 -5.10 5.22 13.80
CA ASP A 75 -4.87 5.40 12.37
C ASP A 75 -4.66 4.06 11.66
N ILE A 76 -3.95 3.11 12.30
CA ILE A 76 -3.81 1.74 11.83
C ILE A 76 -5.18 1.05 11.80
N HIS A 77 -5.95 1.14 12.88
CA HIS A 77 -7.30 0.56 12.95
C HIS A 77 -8.20 1.11 11.83
N ALA A 78 -8.25 2.44 11.67
CA ALA A 78 -9.03 3.08 10.62
C ALA A 78 -8.56 2.66 9.22
N LYS A 79 -7.24 2.51 9.01
CA LYS A 79 -6.69 2.01 7.76
C LYS A 79 -7.10 0.56 7.49
N LEU A 80 -7.01 -0.33 8.47
CA LEU A 80 -7.42 -1.74 8.36
C LEU A 80 -8.90 -1.85 7.99
N MET A 81 -9.76 -1.12 8.70
CA MET A 81 -11.19 -1.06 8.40
C MET A 81 -11.46 -0.54 6.98
N LYS A 82 -10.73 0.50 6.54
CA LYS A 82 -10.86 1.05 5.18
C LYS A 82 -10.47 0.05 4.08
N ILE A 83 -9.53 -0.85 4.35
CA ILE A 83 -9.12 -1.89 3.40
C ILE A 83 -9.92 -3.19 3.56
N GLY A 84 -10.98 -3.19 4.38
CA GLY A 84 -11.85 -4.33 4.59
C GLY A 84 -11.22 -5.46 5.41
N VAL A 85 -10.20 -5.15 6.23
CA VAL A 85 -9.59 -6.12 7.14
C VAL A 85 -10.08 -5.84 8.55
N SER A 86 -10.82 -6.80 9.12
CA SER A 86 -11.20 -6.72 10.53
C SER A 86 -9.94 -6.83 11.38
N PRO A 87 -9.69 -5.84 12.26
CA PRO A 87 -8.54 -5.86 13.13
C PRO A 87 -8.54 -7.12 14.02
N ILE A 88 -9.70 -7.55 14.54
CA ILE A 88 -9.84 -8.75 15.36
C ILE A 88 -9.51 -10.03 14.55
N GLU A 89 -9.98 -10.13 13.32
CA GLU A 89 -9.71 -11.30 12.46
C GLU A 89 -8.23 -11.38 12.08
N ALA A 90 -7.61 -10.24 11.79
CA ALA A 90 -6.17 -10.15 11.56
C ALA A 90 -5.39 -10.67 12.79
N PHE A 91 -5.86 -10.42 14.00
CA PHE A 91 -5.24 -10.97 15.20
C PHE A 91 -5.39 -12.49 15.33
N ILE A 92 -6.56 -13.05 14.99
CA ILE A 92 -6.80 -14.49 15.05
C ILE A 92 -5.89 -15.24 14.07
N LEU A 93 -5.63 -14.67 12.90
CA LEU A 93 -4.76 -15.23 11.87
C LEU A 93 -3.29 -15.33 12.30
N GLY A 94 -2.85 -14.50 13.25
CA GLY A 94 -1.44 -14.38 13.63
C GLY A 94 -0.64 -13.44 12.71
N PRO A 95 0.55 -13.00 13.14
CA PRO A 95 1.29 -11.88 12.53
C PRO A 95 1.63 -12.09 11.05
N ASP A 96 2.12 -13.26 10.66
CA ASP A 96 2.59 -13.51 9.29
C ASP A 96 1.43 -13.61 8.28
N ALA A 97 0.36 -14.30 8.67
CA ALA A 97 -0.84 -14.43 7.86
C ALA A 97 -1.58 -13.09 7.76
N ALA A 98 -1.68 -12.34 8.87
CA ALA A 98 -2.24 -10.99 8.89
C ALA A 98 -1.46 -10.05 7.97
N LYS A 99 -0.11 -10.06 8.06
CA LYS A 99 0.76 -9.26 7.20
C LYS A 99 0.50 -9.54 5.73
N SER A 100 0.44 -10.83 5.37
CA SER A 100 0.23 -11.26 3.99
C SER A 100 -1.13 -10.79 3.46
N LEU A 101 -2.19 -10.99 4.24
CA LEU A 101 -3.55 -10.53 3.91
C LEU A 101 -3.61 -9.01 3.75
N ILE A 102 -3.05 -8.26 4.71
CA ILE A 102 -3.09 -6.79 4.70
C ILE A 102 -2.31 -6.24 3.50
N PHE A 103 -1.14 -6.80 3.21
CA PHE A 103 -0.30 -6.35 2.09
C PHE A 103 -0.98 -6.64 0.76
N GLN A 104 -1.56 -7.83 0.62
CA GLN A 104 -2.36 -8.18 -0.55
C GLN A 104 -3.54 -7.21 -0.74
N ARG A 105 -4.29 -6.91 0.34
CA ARG A 105 -5.42 -5.97 0.27
C ARG A 105 -5.00 -4.56 -0.10
N LEU A 106 -3.85 -4.09 0.36
CA LEU A 106 -3.30 -2.79 -0.04
C LEU A 106 -2.98 -2.77 -1.53
N ASP A 107 -2.34 -3.81 -2.06
CA ASP A 107 -1.99 -3.93 -3.47
C ASP A 107 -3.23 -4.05 -4.37
N ASP A 108 -4.22 -4.83 -3.95
CA ASP A 108 -5.48 -5.01 -4.69
C ASP A 108 -6.25 -3.70 -4.83
N ILE A 109 -6.38 -2.95 -3.72
CA ILE A 109 -7.09 -1.65 -3.71
C ILE A 109 -6.34 -0.63 -4.57
N GLU A 110 -5.01 -0.57 -4.44
CA GLU A 110 -4.20 0.32 -5.26
C GLU A 110 -4.34 -0.02 -6.75
N ARG A 111 -4.24 -1.30 -7.10
CA ARG A 111 -4.42 -1.76 -8.48
C ARG A 111 -5.80 -1.38 -8.99
N GLN A 112 -6.85 -1.58 -8.20
CA GLN A 112 -8.21 -1.19 -8.57
C GLN A 112 -8.36 0.32 -8.79
N GLN A 113 -7.74 1.13 -7.93
CA GLN A 113 -7.72 2.60 -8.07
C GLN A 113 -6.95 3.02 -9.33
N ASN A 114 -5.79 2.44 -9.57
CA ASN A 114 -4.99 2.75 -10.75
C ASN A 114 -5.71 2.33 -12.03
N LEU A 115 -6.42 1.18 -12.04
CA LEU A 115 -7.25 0.77 -13.18
C LEU A 115 -8.41 1.75 -13.43
N ALA A 116 -9.08 2.22 -12.37
CA ALA A 116 -10.17 3.17 -12.49
C ALA A 116 -9.70 4.55 -13.00
N LEU A 117 -8.51 5.00 -12.58
CA LEU A 117 -7.95 6.30 -12.94
C LEU A 117 -7.08 6.28 -14.22
N GLY A 118 -6.58 5.12 -14.59
CA GLY A 118 -5.73 4.89 -15.78
C GLY A 118 -6.53 4.58 -17.05
N ALA A 119 -7.84 4.36 -16.95
CA ALA A 119 -8.72 4.16 -18.10
C ALA A 119 -8.78 5.43 -18.97
N GLY A 120 -8.13 5.39 -20.13
CA GLY A 120 -8.24 6.43 -21.17
C GLY A 120 -7.06 7.40 -21.33
N ILE A 121 -5.92 7.17 -20.67
CA ILE A 121 -4.75 8.08 -20.75
C ILE A 121 -3.57 7.38 -21.43
N CYS A 122 -2.80 8.15 -22.21
CA CYS A 122 -1.59 7.79 -22.98
C CYS A 122 -0.76 6.67 -22.32
N SER A 123 -1.06 5.41 -22.64
CA SER A 123 -0.31 4.24 -22.19
C SER A 123 0.85 3.98 -23.17
N PRO A 124 2.10 3.83 -22.71
CA PRO A 124 3.25 3.45 -23.52
C PRO A 124 3.01 2.14 -24.27
N PHE A 125 2.39 1.13 -23.63
CA PHE A 125 1.96 -0.10 -24.32
C PHE A 125 0.95 0.16 -25.44
N SER A 126 0.02 1.09 -25.25
CA SER A 126 -0.93 1.50 -26.29
C SER A 126 -0.26 2.25 -27.46
N LEU A 127 0.93 2.82 -27.21
CA LEU A 127 1.77 3.50 -28.19
C LEU A 127 2.90 2.61 -28.74
N GLY A 128 2.95 1.32 -28.35
CA GLY A 128 3.97 0.36 -28.81
C GLY A 128 5.37 0.59 -28.22
N ILE A 129 5.51 1.38 -27.16
CA ILE A 129 6.78 1.60 -26.47
C ILE A 129 6.95 0.47 -25.45
N ILE A 130 7.71 -0.56 -25.83
CA ILE A 130 8.09 -1.66 -24.93
C ILE A 130 9.31 -1.20 -24.14
N PRO A 131 9.27 -1.18 -22.79
CA PRO A 131 10.47 -0.92 -22.00
C PRO A 131 11.47 -2.08 -22.22
N LEU A 132 12.68 -1.74 -22.64
CA LEU A 132 13.82 -2.65 -22.72
C LEU A 132 14.16 -3.15 -21.31
N MET A 133 13.52 -4.22 -20.86
CA MET A 133 14.04 -4.99 -19.73
C MET A 133 15.26 -5.77 -20.23
N HIS A 134 16.46 -5.32 -19.84
CA HIS A 134 17.65 -6.14 -19.99
C HIS A 134 17.64 -7.27 -18.95
N PRO A 135 18.16 -8.46 -19.31
CA PRO A 135 18.12 -9.68 -18.49
C PRO A 135 18.99 -9.63 -17.24
#